data_AF-A0AA39YXQ3-F1
#
_entry.id   AF-A0AA39YXQ3-F1
#
_cell.length_a   1.000
_cell.length_b   1.000
_cell.length_c   1.000
_cell.angle_alpha   90.00
_cell.angle_beta   90.00
_cell.angle_gamma   90.00
#
_symmetry.space_group_name_H-M   'P 1'
#
loop_
_entity.id
_entity.type
_entity.pdbx_description
1 polymer ?
#
loop_
_entity_poly.entity_id
_entity_poly.type
_entity_poly.pdbx_seq_one_letter_code
_entity_poly.pdbx_strand_id
1 'polypeptide(L)'
;MVPPSGTRAVIKDVIDMAGVSTSAGNKVYSGLHGARENNAVCVEKLLDAGAVILGWVKMVQYQPPFNPRGDGYQDPGCSSAGSATAASAYYWVDIALGTDSKSLL
;
A
#
# COMPACT_ATOMS: atom_id res chain seq x y z
N MET A 1 -19.63 2.58 -0.64
CA MET A 1 -19.49 2.74 0.82
C MET A 1 -18.35 3.71 1.05
N VAL A 2 -18.58 4.79 1.79
CA VAL A 2 -17.55 5.80 2.11
C VAL A 2 -17.00 5.43 3.49
N PRO A 3 -15.66 5.32 3.68
CA PRO A 3 -15.10 5.08 5.00
C PRO A 3 -15.50 6.21 5.97
N PRO A 4 -15.73 5.94 7.26
CA PRO A 4 -15.90 7.00 8.25
C PRO A 4 -14.71 7.98 8.25
N SER A 5 -14.96 9.25 8.52
CA SER A 5 -13.87 10.22 8.70
C SER A 5 -12.92 9.77 9.80
N GLY A 6 -11.61 9.98 9.60
CA GLY A 6 -10.55 9.52 10.49
C GLY A 6 -10.07 8.09 10.22
N THR A 7 -10.64 7.39 9.23
CA THR A 7 -10.18 6.06 8.84
C THR A 7 -8.72 6.10 8.39
N ARG A 8 -7.86 5.26 8.98
CA ARG A 8 -6.42 5.25 8.71
C ARG A 8 -6.10 4.23 7.62
N ALA A 9 -5.53 4.70 6.51
CA ALA A 9 -5.25 3.88 5.34
C ALA A 9 -3.76 3.82 5.01
N VAL A 10 -3.33 2.66 4.50
CA VAL A 10 -2.01 2.46 3.89
C VAL A 10 -2.13 2.16 2.40
N ILE A 11 -1.15 2.61 1.61
CA ILE A 11 -1.23 2.63 0.14
C ILE A 11 -0.14 1.75 -0.48
N LYS A 12 -0.48 0.87 -1.42
CA LYS A 12 0.51 0.03 -2.11
C LYS A 12 1.44 0.89 -2.99
N ASP A 13 2.73 0.54 -3.03
CA ASP A 13 3.79 1.23 -3.79
C ASP A 13 3.69 1.19 -5.34
N VAL A 14 2.48 1.09 -5.88
CA VAL A 14 2.21 1.28 -7.32
C VAL A 14 1.07 2.28 -7.52
N ILE A 15 0.62 2.91 -6.44
CA ILE A 15 -0.47 3.86 -6.39
C ILE A 15 0.15 5.20 -6.02
N ASP A 16 0.07 6.16 -6.94
CA ASP A 16 0.72 7.45 -6.80
C ASP A 16 0.09 8.29 -5.67
N MET A 17 0.95 8.98 -4.92
CA MET A 17 0.58 9.99 -3.92
C MET A 17 1.41 11.26 -4.15
N ALA A 18 0.75 12.41 -4.21
CA ALA A 18 1.38 13.70 -4.40
C ALA A 18 2.44 13.95 -3.32
N GLY A 19 3.62 14.43 -3.73
CA GLY A 19 4.76 14.68 -2.85
C GLY A 19 5.57 13.43 -2.46
N VAL A 20 5.18 12.23 -2.89
CA VAL A 20 5.86 10.96 -2.56
C VAL A 20 6.38 10.28 -3.82
N SER A 21 7.62 9.77 -3.79
CA SER A 21 8.15 8.94 -4.90
C SER A 21 7.55 7.54 -4.81
N THR A 22 6.98 7.08 -5.91
CA THR A 22 6.45 5.70 -6.05
C THR A 22 7.53 4.83 -6.66
N SER A 23 7.90 3.73 -6.00
CA SER A 23 9.04 2.91 -6.41
C SER A 23 8.66 1.71 -7.28
N ALA A 24 7.39 1.27 -7.24
CA ALA A 24 6.95 0.02 -7.87
C ALA A 24 7.81 -1.19 -7.45
N GLY A 25 8.37 -1.17 -6.23
CA GLY A 25 9.34 -2.16 -5.76
C GLY A 25 10.69 -2.15 -6.51
N ASN A 26 11.02 -1.09 -7.25
CA ASN A 26 12.21 -0.99 -8.08
C ASN A 26 13.02 0.29 -7.76
N LYS A 27 14.23 0.10 -7.24
CA LYS A 27 15.15 1.20 -6.89
C LYS A 27 15.54 2.08 -8.08
N VAL A 28 15.71 1.50 -9.26
CA VAL A 28 16.04 2.25 -10.47
C VAL A 28 14.86 3.10 -10.90
N TYR A 29 13.65 2.54 -10.86
CA TYR A 29 12.42 3.27 -11.17
C TYR A 29 12.25 4.47 -10.22
N SER A 30 12.39 4.27 -8.91
CA SER A 30 12.36 5.39 -7.94
C SER A 30 13.47 6.40 -8.15
N GLY A 31 14.68 5.98 -8.54
CA GLY A 31 15.79 6.90 -8.83
C GLY A 31 15.57 7.74 -10.09
N LEU A 32 14.85 7.21 -11.08
CA LEU A 32 14.50 7.92 -12.31
C LEU A 32 13.27 8.81 -12.15
N HIS A 33 12.43 8.54 -11.16
CA HIS A 33 11.15 9.22 -10.96
C HIS A 33 11.08 9.84 -9.56
N GLY A 34 11.07 11.17 -9.51
CA GLY A 34 10.92 11.94 -8.27
C GLY A 34 9.55 11.80 -7.62
N ALA A 35 9.25 12.73 -6.71
CA ALA A 35 7.93 12.83 -6.09
C ALA A 35 6.83 13.00 -7.16
N ARG A 36 5.67 12.39 -6.93
CA ARG A 36 4.51 12.57 -7.82
C ARG A 36 3.88 13.94 -7.61
N GLU A 37 3.34 14.51 -8.68
CA GLU A 37 2.62 15.77 -8.61
C GLU A 37 1.18 15.58 -8.14
N ASN A 38 0.55 14.48 -8.53
CA ASN A 38 -0.86 14.20 -8.29
C ASN A 38 -1.04 12.89 -7.53
N ASN A 39 -2.11 12.80 -6.73
CA ASN A 39 -2.52 11.51 -6.19
C ASN A 39 -3.24 10.69 -7.26
N ALA A 40 -3.23 9.37 -7.09
CA ALA A 40 -4.13 8.49 -7.83
C ALA A 40 -5.60 8.76 -7.43
N VAL A 41 -6.53 8.55 -8.35
CA VAL A 41 -7.97 8.78 -8.13
C VAL A 41 -8.53 8.04 -6.90
N CYS A 42 -8.02 6.84 -6.61
CA CYS A 42 -8.44 6.09 -5.42
C CYS A 42 -7.94 6.72 -4.11
N VAL A 43 -6.79 7.38 -4.12
CA VAL A 43 -6.24 8.11 -2.97
C VAL A 43 -7.04 9.39 -2.74
N GLU A 44 -7.34 10.15 -3.80
CA GLU A 44 -8.19 11.36 -3.70
C GLU A 44 -9.54 11.02 -3.07
N LYS A 45 -10.19 9.94 -3.51
CA LYS A 45 -11.46 9.48 -2.93
C LYS A 45 -11.38 9.14 -1.44
N LEU A 46 -10.24 8.66 -0.96
CA LEU A 46 -10.03 8.40 0.46
C LEU A 46 -9.83 9.71 1.22
N LEU A 47 -9.05 10.65 0.68
CA LEU A 47 -8.83 11.96 1.27
C LEU A 47 -10.14 12.77 1.36
N ASP A 48 -10.94 12.77 0.29
CA ASP A 48 -12.26 13.41 0.23
C ASP A 48 -13.23 12.82 1.26
N ALA A 49 -13.10 11.52 1.57
CA ALA A 49 -13.85 10.85 2.61
C ALA A 49 -13.36 11.19 4.04
N GLY A 50 -12.28 11.97 4.17
CA GLY A 50 -11.65 12.31 5.43
C GLY A 50 -10.77 11.19 5.99
N ALA A 51 -10.25 10.29 5.16
CA ALA A 51 -9.29 9.29 5.59
C ALA A 51 -7.92 9.90 5.87
N VAL A 52 -7.18 9.31 6.81
CA VAL A 52 -5.80 9.66 7.14
C VAL A 52 -4.88 8.67 6.44
N ILE A 53 -4.08 9.15 5.49
CA ILE A 53 -3.08 8.32 4.82
C ILE A 53 -1.83 8.23 5.69
N LEU A 54 -1.53 7.03 6.17
CA LEU A 54 -0.39 6.76 7.05
C LEU A 54 0.94 6.67 6.27
N GLY A 55 0.86 6.40 4.97
CA GLY A 55 2.00 6.23 4.09
C GLY A 55 1.80 5.08 3.10
N TRP A 56 2.90 4.69 2.45
CA TRP A 56 2.91 3.58 1.51
C TRP A 56 3.55 2.32 2.09
N VAL A 57 3.19 1.18 1.51
CA VAL A 57 3.66 -0.15 1.92
C VAL A 57 4.36 -0.87 0.76
N LYS A 58 5.41 -1.60 1.11
CA LYS A 58 6.30 -2.27 0.15
C LYS A 58 5.66 -3.43 -0.61
N MET A 59 6.22 -3.70 -1.79
CA MET A 59 5.90 -4.81 -2.68
C MET A 59 6.80 -6.03 -2.41
N VAL A 60 6.46 -7.18 -2.98
CA VAL A 60 7.24 -8.44 -2.89
C VAL A 60 8.62 -8.37 -3.58
N GLN A 61 8.81 -7.46 -4.55
CA GLN A 61 9.87 -7.53 -5.57
C GLN A 61 11.32 -7.45 -5.05
N TYR A 62 11.58 -6.84 -3.89
CA TYR A 62 12.94 -6.63 -3.39
C TYR A 62 13.21 -7.33 -2.06
N GLN A 63 12.28 -7.16 -1.11
CA GLN A 63 12.26 -7.91 0.14
C GLN A 63 10.81 -7.96 0.63
N PRO A 64 10.13 -9.11 0.53
CA PRO A 64 8.76 -9.22 1.03
C PRO A 64 8.66 -8.81 2.49
N PRO A 65 7.52 -8.25 2.92
CA PRO A 65 7.24 -8.05 4.33
C PRO A 65 7.19 -9.39 5.04
N PHE A 66 7.45 -9.37 6.34
CA PHE A 66 7.25 -10.56 7.16
C PHE A 66 5.76 -10.89 7.22
N ASN A 67 5.39 -12.17 7.12
CA ASN A 67 4.01 -12.56 7.37
C ASN A 67 3.77 -12.57 8.89
N PRO A 68 2.83 -11.77 9.43
CA PRO A 68 2.59 -11.71 10.87
C PRO A 68 1.85 -12.95 11.39
N ARG A 69 1.42 -13.86 10.50
CA ARG A 69 0.78 -15.14 10.83
C ARG A 69 1.77 -16.29 10.65
N GLY A 70 1.40 -17.44 11.21
CA GLY A 70 2.22 -18.67 11.15
C GLY A 70 3.64 -18.37 11.58
N ASP A 71 3.78 -17.79 12.78
CA ASP A 71 5.04 -17.50 13.48
C ASP A 71 6.15 -16.82 12.65
N GLY A 72 5.78 -16.20 11.52
CA GLY A 72 6.72 -15.58 10.61
C GLY A 72 7.19 -16.41 9.42
N TYR A 73 6.88 -17.70 9.42
CA TYR A 73 7.42 -18.66 8.45
C TYR A 73 6.54 -18.79 7.21
N GLN A 74 5.33 -18.25 7.23
CA GLN A 74 4.44 -18.27 6.07
C GLN A 74 4.83 -17.20 5.04
N ASP A 75 4.58 -17.50 3.77
CA ASP A 75 4.70 -16.53 2.69
C ASP A 75 3.62 -15.44 2.85
N PRO A 76 3.95 -14.14 2.82
CA PRO A 76 2.97 -13.04 2.88
C PRO A 76 2.13 -12.89 1.60
N GLY A 77 2.42 -13.68 0.56
CA GLY A 77 1.74 -13.64 -0.73
C GLY A 77 2.24 -12.53 -1.65
N CYS A 78 1.56 -12.35 -2.79
CA CYS A 78 1.95 -11.43 -3.86
C CYS A 78 0.69 -10.90 -4.58
N SER A 79 0.68 -9.71 -5.18
CA SER A 79 1.73 -8.67 -5.18
C SER A 79 1.52 -7.61 -4.10
N SER A 80 0.37 -7.61 -3.46
CA SER A 80 -0.04 -6.66 -2.40
C SER A 80 0.42 -7.10 -0.99
N ALA A 81 1.57 -7.76 -0.89
CA ALA A 81 2.09 -8.34 0.34
C ALA A 81 2.17 -7.31 1.48
N GLY A 82 2.69 -6.11 1.21
CA GLY A 82 2.80 -5.03 2.20
C GLY A 82 1.44 -4.59 2.74
N SER A 83 0.44 -4.50 1.88
CA SER A 83 -0.94 -4.15 2.25
C SER A 83 -1.54 -5.20 3.17
N ALA A 84 -1.41 -6.49 2.81
CA ALA A 84 -1.93 -7.60 3.60
C ALA A 84 -1.22 -7.72 4.95
N THR A 85 0.12 -7.64 4.99
CA THR A 85 0.89 -7.65 6.23
C THR A 85 0.53 -6.47 7.12
N ALA A 86 0.46 -5.24 6.58
CA ALA A 86 0.17 -4.06 7.39
C ALA A 86 -1.21 -4.15 8.04
N ALA A 87 -2.24 -4.52 7.27
CA ALA A 87 -3.61 -4.68 7.77
C ALA A 87 -3.73 -5.81 8.81
N SER A 88 -2.89 -6.85 8.73
CA SER A 88 -2.94 -7.99 9.65
C SER A 88 -2.04 -7.85 10.89
N ALA A 89 -0.98 -7.03 10.82
CA ALA A 89 -0.04 -6.82 11.91
C ALA A 89 -0.39 -5.60 12.79
N TYR A 90 -0.89 -4.53 12.19
CA TYR A 90 -1.07 -3.26 12.87
C TYR A 90 -2.54 -2.98 13.16
N TYR A 91 -2.93 -3.07 14.44
CA TYR A 91 -4.30 -2.78 14.89
C TYR A 91 -4.75 -1.33 14.60
N TRP A 92 -3.79 -0.44 14.30
CA TRP A 92 -4.03 0.96 13.98
C TRP A 92 -4.14 1.24 12.47
N VAL A 93 -4.07 0.21 11.63
CA VAL A 93 -4.36 0.30 10.19
C VAL A 93 -5.79 -0.19 9.98
N ASP A 94 -6.68 0.70 9.54
CA ASP A 94 -8.09 0.36 9.37
C ASP A 94 -8.37 -0.21 7.96
N ILE A 95 -7.66 0.29 6.95
CA ILE A 95 -7.74 -0.21 5.56
C ILE A 95 -6.37 -0.20 4.87
N ALA A 96 -6.20 -1.09 3.89
CA ALA A 96 -5.03 -1.12 3.04
C ALA A 96 -5.44 -1.22 1.57
N LEU A 97 -4.94 -0.32 0.71
CA LEU A 97 -5.13 -0.43 -0.72
C LEU A 97 -4.14 -1.44 -1.32
N GLY A 98 -4.65 -2.27 -2.23
CA GLY A 98 -3.88 -3.20 -3.04
C GLY A 98 -4.24 -3.08 -4.51
N THR A 99 -3.47 -3.74 -5.37
CA THR A 99 -3.81 -3.90 -6.78
C THR A 99 -3.79 -5.38 -7.16
N ASP A 100 -4.69 -5.76 -8.05
CA ASP A 100 -4.73 -7.08 -8.69
C ASP A 100 -4.79 -6.87 -10.21
N SER A 101 -4.11 -7.73 -10.97
CA SER A 101 -4.05 -7.65 -12.44
C SER A 101 -4.41 -8.97 -13.11
N LYS A 102 -4.26 -10.07 -12.40
CA LYS A 102 -4.73 -11.40 -12.77
C LYS A 102 -5.18 -12.01 -11.47
N SER A 103 -6.47 -12.13 -11.25
CA SER A 103 -6.95 -12.93 -10.13
C SER A 103 -6.37 -14.33 -10.29
N LEU A 104 -5.47 -14.72 -9.38
CA LEU A 104 -5.19 -16.14 -9.14
C LEU A 104 -6.27 -16.62 -8.18
N LEU A 105 -7.47 -16.76 -8.74
CA LEU A 105 -8.35 -17.88 -8.42
C LEU A 105 -8.19 -18.91 -9.54
#